data_AF-K0ZAY5-F1
#
_entry.id   AF-K0ZAY5-F1
#
_cell.length_a   1.000
_cell.length_b   1.000
_cell.length_c   1.000
_cell.angle_alpha   90.00
_cell.angle_beta   90.00
_cell.angle_gamma   90.00
#
_symmetry.space_group_name_H-M   'P 1'
#
loop_
_entity.id
_entity.type
_entity.pdbx_description
1 polymer ?
#
loop_
_entity_poly.entity_id
_entity_poly.type
_entity_poly.pdbx_seq_one_letter_code
_entity_poly.pdbx_strand_id
1 'polypeptide(L)'
;MIKLKAFLLSLVLVIATLALLNVTYVKKIDDYYKVKDNSIRYSTSYEKYKSRDILTSNITPNTLVLMGSSELVATINEDYHPNKIFNYNDFNIMQIGTSYSQNIIQATTLGSIEESMSKRKVAIVESVQWFEKDGTHQDAFLNKASQEHIFHMLDNDKISKETKEKLINRIIEITKGNKQQNDIYKKYKSYFIDGKGTIVDKKLLELDNAMYSFKLKRKFYENHEKSDYPSLGDKTPDYDWEKMTAQFVEEVKRKTDNNDYAVDNNYYNTYLKDRYAS
;
A
#
# COMPACT_ATOMS: atom_id res chain seq x y z
N MET A 1 -30.72 -44.68 1.55
CA MET A 1 -29.42 -44.75 2.26
C MET A 1 -28.20 -44.49 1.37
N ILE A 2 -28.11 -45.08 0.17
CA ILE A 2 -26.95 -44.89 -0.74
C ILE A 2 -26.73 -43.41 -1.12
N LYS A 3 -27.81 -42.68 -1.50
CA LYS A 3 -27.73 -41.25 -1.85
C LYS A 3 -27.22 -40.37 -0.69
N LEU A 4 -27.63 -40.65 0.55
CA LEU A 4 -27.17 -39.93 1.74
C LEU A 4 -25.68 -40.22 2.03
N LYS A 5 -25.26 -41.49 1.91
CA LYS A 5 -23.84 -41.87 2.05
C LYS A 5 -22.96 -41.20 0.99
N ALA A 6 -23.42 -41.15 -0.25
CA ALA A 6 -22.72 -40.48 -1.34
C ALA A 6 -22.62 -38.96 -1.10
N PHE A 7 -23.70 -38.32 -0.63
CA PHE A 7 -23.68 -36.90 -0.26
C PHE A 7 -22.68 -36.62 0.87
N LEU A 8 -22.72 -37.39 1.97
CA LEU A 8 -21.78 -37.23 3.07
C LEU A 8 -20.33 -37.47 2.63
N LEU A 9 -20.08 -38.49 1.80
CA LEU A 9 -18.76 -38.74 1.22
C LEU A 9 -18.29 -37.55 0.37
N SER A 10 -19.18 -36.97 -0.45
CA SER A 10 -18.83 -35.79 -1.25
C SER A 10 -18.47 -34.58 -0.38
N LEU A 11 -19.17 -34.36 0.73
CA LEU A 11 -18.86 -33.29 1.68
C LEU A 11 -17.49 -33.50 2.32
N VAL A 12 -17.19 -34.73 2.74
CA VAL A 12 -15.88 -35.10 3.29
C VAL A 12 -14.77 -34.86 2.26
N LEU A 13 -14.97 -35.26 1.01
CA LEU A 13 -13.99 -35.04 -0.07
C LEU A 13 -13.76 -33.56 -0.36
N VAL A 14 -14.82 -32.73 -0.35
CA VAL A 14 -14.69 -31.27 -0.50
C VAL A 14 -13.89 -30.70 0.66
N ILE A 15 -14.20 -31.06 1.91
CA ILE A 15 -13.46 -30.59 3.09
C ILE A 15 -12.00 -31.03 3.02
N ALA A 16 -11.72 -32.29 2.67
CA ALA A 16 -10.36 -32.79 2.52
C ALA A 16 -9.58 -32.06 1.41
N THR A 17 -10.25 -31.77 0.28
CA THR A 17 -9.65 -31.01 -0.83
C THR A 17 -9.34 -29.57 -0.41
N LEU A 18 -10.27 -28.89 0.26
CA LEU A 18 -10.05 -27.54 0.79
C LEU A 18 -8.94 -27.51 1.84
N ALA A 19 -8.88 -28.51 2.73
CA ALA A 19 -7.80 -28.65 3.70
C ALA A 19 -6.45 -28.85 3.01
N LEU A 20 -6.38 -29.70 1.99
CA LEU A 20 -5.17 -29.92 1.19
C LEU A 20 -4.73 -28.65 0.47
N LEU A 21 -5.65 -27.95 -0.19
CA LEU A 21 -5.38 -26.66 -0.86
C LEU A 21 -4.87 -25.62 0.14
N ASN A 22 -5.42 -25.60 1.34
CA ASN A 22 -5.01 -24.68 2.39
C ASN A 22 -3.56 -24.92 2.85
N VAL A 23 -3.21 -26.18 3.16
CA VAL A 23 -1.85 -26.51 3.66
C VAL A 23 -0.78 -26.49 2.57
N THR A 24 -1.17 -26.56 1.30
CA THR A 24 -0.24 -26.54 0.15
C THR A 24 -0.17 -25.16 -0.50
N TYR A 25 -1.19 -24.80 -1.29
CA TYR A 25 -1.17 -23.63 -2.16
C TYR A 25 -1.39 -22.33 -1.39
N VAL A 26 -2.39 -22.26 -0.51
CA VAL A 26 -2.67 -21.05 0.29
C VAL A 26 -1.49 -20.75 1.22
N LYS A 27 -0.99 -21.76 1.94
CA LYS A 27 0.20 -21.64 2.78
C LYS A 27 1.40 -21.12 1.99
N LYS A 28 1.66 -21.62 0.78
CA LYS A 28 2.76 -21.15 -0.07
C LYS A 28 2.66 -19.66 -0.39
N ILE A 29 1.46 -19.17 -0.69
CA ILE A 29 1.20 -17.75 -0.94
C ILE A 29 1.40 -16.94 0.35
N ASP A 30 0.87 -17.43 1.47
CA ASP A 30 0.94 -16.74 2.76
C ASP A 30 2.37 -16.66 3.32
N ASP A 31 3.17 -17.69 3.12
CA ASP A 31 4.57 -17.70 3.56
C ASP A 31 5.45 -16.85 2.63
N TYR A 32 5.04 -16.61 1.37
CA TYR A 32 5.86 -15.90 0.39
C TYR A 32 6.20 -14.48 0.82
N TYR A 33 5.24 -13.69 1.28
CA TYR A 33 5.47 -12.29 1.68
C TYR A 33 5.88 -12.13 3.15
N LYS A 34 5.98 -13.22 3.94
CA LYS A 34 6.40 -13.16 5.35
C LYS A 34 7.92 -13.35 5.43
N VAL A 35 8.64 -12.26 5.21
CA VAL A 35 10.11 -12.27 5.15
C VAL A 35 10.73 -11.59 6.36
N LYS A 36 12.02 -11.87 6.61
CA LYS A 36 12.81 -11.18 7.65
C LYS A 36 13.53 -9.95 7.11
N ASP A 37 13.92 -10.00 5.84
CA ASP A 37 14.61 -8.91 5.15
C ASP A 37 13.68 -7.77 4.75
N ASN A 38 14.20 -6.84 3.96
CA ASN A 38 13.50 -5.63 3.53
C ASN A 38 12.90 -5.74 2.11
N SER A 39 12.88 -6.93 1.51
CA SER A 39 12.41 -7.16 0.13
C SER A 39 10.93 -6.81 -0.07
N ILE A 40 10.11 -6.85 0.99
CA ILE A 40 8.73 -6.38 0.96
C ILE A 40 8.65 -4.89 1.27
N ARG A 41 9.41 -4.40 2.27
CA ARG A 41 9.32 -3.03 2.78
C ARG A 41 9.58 -2.00 1.68
N TYR A 42 10.56 -2.27 0.81
CA TYR A 42 10.93 -1.42 -0.33
C TYR A 42 10.35 -1.83 -1.69
N SER A 43 9.56 -2.91 -1.76
CA SER A 43 8.86 -3.26 -3.01
C SER A 43 7.91 -2.16 -3.43
N THR A 44 7.87 -1.84 -4.73
CA THR A 44 6.96 -0.84 -5.31
C THR A 44 5.67 -1.43 -5.86
N SER A 45 5.38 -2.69 -5.51
CA SER A 45 4.20 -3.42 -5.94
C SER A 45 2.88 -2.74 -5.55
N TYR A 46 1.95 -2.69 -6.51
CA TYR A 46 0.59 -2.21 -6.28
C TYR A 46 -0.19 -3.14 -5.35
N GLU A 47 -0.03 -4.45 -5.48
CA GLU A 47 -0.65 -5.47 -4.66
C GLU A 47 -0.19 -5.33 -3.20
N LYS A 48 1.11 -5.07 -2.97
CA LYS A 48 1.65 -4.75 -1.63
C LYS A 48 0.95 -3.54 -1.05
N TYR A 49 0.90 -2.43 -1.79
CA TYR A 49 0.31 -1.18 -1.29
C TYR A 49 -1.19 -1.28 -0.99
N LYS A 50 -1.89 -2.24 -1.61
CA LYS A 50 -3.31 -2.47 -1.37
C LYS A 50 -3.58 -3.54 -0.31
N SER A 51 -2.59 -4.36 0.03
CA SER A 51 -2.79 -5.49 0.93
C SER A 51 -2.40 -5.14 2.37
N ARG A 52 -3.40 -5.13 3.24
CA ARG A 52 -3.17 -4.95 4.68
C ARG A 52 -2.32 -6.08 5.25
N ASP A 53 -2.61 -7.32 4.88
CA ASP A 53 -1.90 -8.49 5.38
C ASP A 53 -0.41 -8.48 5.01
N ILE A 54 -0.08 -8.15 3.74
CA ILE A 54 1.32 -8.02 3.30
C ILE A 54 2.05 -6.91 4.07
N LEU A 55 1.43 -5.74 4.24
CA LEU A 55 2.03 -4.62 4.96
C LEU A 55 2.25 -4.96 6.44
N THR A 56 1.19 -5.35 7.14
CA THR A 56 1.22 -5.60 8.59
C THR A 56 2.11 -6.78 8.97
N SER A 57 2.25 -7.79 8.10
CA SER A 57 3.19 -8.91 8.30
C SER A 57 4.67 -8.49 8.27
N ASN A 58 4.98 -7.30 7.73
CA ASN A 58 6.34 -6.82 7.53
C ASN A 58 6.65 -5.53 8.30
N ILE A 59 5.70 -4.98 9.05
CA ILE A 59 5.93 -3.85 9.97
C ILE A 59 6.37 -4.41 11.32
N THR A 60 7.53 -3.96 11.80
CA THR A 60 8.13 -4.38 13.08
C THR A 60 8.39 -3.16 13.99
N PRO A 61 8.82 -3.35 15.24
CA PRO A 61 9.27 -2.23 16.07
C PRO A 61 10.44 -1.41 15.49
N ASN A 62 11.20 -1.97 14.56
CA ASN A 62 12.31 -1.28 13.89
C ASN A 62 11.88 -0.59 12.59
N THR A 63 10.60 -0.67 12.24
CA THR A 63 10.06 -0.14 10.99
C THR A 63 9.40 1.21 11.20
N LEU A 64 9.84 2.22 10.46
CA LEU A 64 9.12 3.49 10.30
C LEU A 64 8.22 3.40 9.05
N VAL A 65 6.96 3.79 9.15
CA VAL A 65 6.10 3.92 7.97
C VAL A 65 6.34 5.27 7.31
N LEU A 66 6.67 5.25 6.02
CA LEU A 66 6.81 6.43 5.17
C LEU A 66 5.72 6.41 4.11
N MET A 67 4.83 7.40 4.13
CA MET A 67 3.73 7.54 3.17
C MET A 67 4.03 8.68 2.20
N GLY A 68 3.70 8.46 0.94
CA GLY A 68 4.00 9.41 -0.13
C GLY A 68 3.30 9.01 -1.43
N SER A 69 3.83 9.49 -2.55
CA SER A 69 3.32 9.24 -3.90
C SER A 69 4.41 8.77 -4.88
N SER A 70 4.52 9.39 -6.06
CA SER A 70 5.49 9.03 -7.09
C SER A 70 6.94 9.27 -6.69
N GLU A 71 7.22 10.19 -5.76
CA GLU A 71 8.57 10.48 -5.30
C GLU A 71 9.27 9.26 -4.69
N LEU A 72 8.51 8.36 -4.03
CA LEU A 72 9.00 7.10 -3.44
C LEU A 72 9.32 6.02 -4.47
N VAL A 73 8.89 6.20 -5.72
CA VAL A 73 9.12 5.23 -6.81
C VAL A 73 10.10 5.81 -7.83
N ALA A 74 9.97 7.09 -8.16
CA ALA A 74 10.80 7.77 -9.15
C ALA A 74 12.27 7.84 -8.71
N THR A 75 12.52 7.96 -7.40
CA THR A 75 13.87 8.11 -6.85
C THR A 75 14.44 6.79 -6.32
N ILE A 76 13.79 5.64 -6.55
CA ILE A 76 14.16 4.37 -5.89
C ILE A 76 15.58 3.87 -6.19
N ASN A 77 16.16 4.30 -7.31
CA ASN A 77 17.50 3.93 -7.74
C ASN A 77 18.57 4.96 -7.34
N GLU A 78 18.17 6.08 -6.75
CA GLU A 78 19.08 7.14 -6.34
C GLU A 78 19.81 6.78 -5.05
N ASP A 79 21.08 7.18 -4.92
CA ASP A 79 21.91 6.83 -3.77
C ASP A 79 21.43 7.45 -2.44
N TYR A 80 20.65 8.53 -2.53
CA TYR A 80 20.02 9.18 -1.38
C TYR A 80 18.68 8.57 -0.98
N HIS A 81 18.17 7.58 -1.73
CA HIS A 81 16.85 7.01 -1.47
C HIS A 81 16.82 6.23 -0.14
N PRO A 82 15.69 6.23 0.59
CA PRO A 82 15.55 5.48 1.84
C PRO A 82 15.94 3.99 1.80
N ASN A 83 15.85 3.32 0.65
CA ASN A 83 16.30 1.91 0.50
C ASN A 83 17.83 1.74 0.46
N LYS A 84 18.59 2.83 0.25
CA LYS A 84 20.06 2.85 0.29
C LYS A 84 20.59 3.26 1.66
N ILE A 85 19.85 4.13 2.35
CA ILE A 85 20.28 4.73 3.63
C ILE A 85 19.69 4.00 4.84
N PHE A 86 18.44 3.57 4.78
CA PHE A 86 17.72 3.06 5.94
C PHE A 86 17.32 1.60 5.79
N ASN A 87 18.18 0.74 5.25
CA ASN A 87 17.84 -0.63 4.87
C ASN A 87 18.48 -1.70 5.79
N TYR A 88 18.34 -1.53 7.12
CA TYR A 88 19.00 -2.37 8.13
C TYR A 88 17.99 -3.12 9.02
N ASN A 89 18.46 -4.12 9.79
CA ASN A 89 17.58 -4.88 10.69
C ASN A 89 17.15 -4.07 11.94
N ASP A 90 18.00 -3.17 12.43
CA ASP A 90 17.71 -2.30 13.57
C ASP A 90 16.88 -1.05 13.22
N PHE A 91 16.93 -0.60 11.96
CA PHE A 91 16.09 0.46 11.43
C PHE A 91 15.79 0.28 9.94
N ASN A 92 14.50 0.27 9.60
CA ASN A 92 14.02 0.19 8.23
C ASN A 92 12.77 1.01 7.96
N ILE A 93 12.47 1.24 6.68
CA ILE A 93 11.29 1.98 6.26
C ILE A 93 10.32 1.07 5.48
N MET A 94 9.07 1.02 5.94
CA MET A 94 7.94 0.55 5.13
C MET A 94 7.45 1.73 4.29
N GLN A 95 7.87 1.78 3.02
CA GLN A 95 7.40 2.81 2.10
C GLN A 95 6.02 2.43 1.55
N ILE A 96 5.11 3.38 1.52
CA ILE A 96 3.73 3.22 1.03
C ILE A 96 3.39 4.43 0.16
N GLY A 97 3.47 4.26 -1.15
CA GLY A 97 3.18 5.36 -2.06
C GLY A 97 3.57 5.06 -3.49
N THR A 98 2.76 5.57 -4.39
CA THR A 98 2.97 5.55 -5.84
C THR A 98 2.17 6.70 -6.44
N SER A 99 2.23 6.91 -7.74
CA SER A 99 1.53 8.00 -8.43
C SER A 99 0.07 8.10 -7.97
N TYR A 100 -0.37 9.30 -7.57
CA TYR A 100 -1.72 9.58 -7.06
C TYR A 100 -2.11 8.93 -5.71
N SER A 101 -1.15 8.43 -4.93
CA SER A 101 -1.38 8.08 -3.52
C SER A 101 -1.50 9.34 -2.65
N GLN A 102 -2.65 10.01 -2.74
CA GLN A 102 -2.96 11.23 -1.98
C GLN A 102 -3.59 10.93 -0.61
N ASN A 103 -3.93 11.97 0.16
CA ASN A 103 -4.36 11.90 1.55
C ASN A 103 -5.51 10.92 1.79
N ILE A 104 -6.49 10.81 0.87
CA ILE A 104 -7.61 9.88 1.06
C ILE A 104 -7.18 8.41 0.99
N ILE A 105 -6.23 8.07 0.11
CA ILE A 105 -5.66 6.73 0.02
C ILE A 105 -4.80 6.48 1.26
N GLN A 106 -3.92 7.41 1.61
CA GLN A 106 -3.06 7.30 2.78
C GLN A 106 -3.86 7.17 4.08
N ALA A 107 -4.96 7.92 4.24
CA ALA A 107 -5.84 7.83 5.41
C ALA A 107 -6.48 6.43 5.53
N THR A 108 -6.95 5.84 4.42
CA THR A 108 -7.49 4.47 4.45
C THR A 108 -6.43 3.45 4.84
N THR A 109 -5.22 3.56 4.27
CA THR A 109 -4.12 2.64 4.59
C THR A 109 -3.66 2.80 6.04
N LEU A 110 -3.41 4.03 6.51
CA LEU A 110 -2.94 4.30 7.87
C LEU A 110 -3.95 3.81 8.92
N GLY A 111 -5.23 4.15 8.75
CA GLY A 111 -6.30 3.69 9.64
C GLY A 111 -6.47 2.16 9.63
N SER A 112 -6.09 1.51 8.54
CA SER A 112 -6.11 0.05 8.41
C SER A 112 -4.91 -0.65 9.08
N ILE A 113 -3.74 -0.02 9.16
CA ILE A 113 -2.49 -0.70 9.59
C ILE A 113 -1.98 -0.25 10.96
N GLU A 114 -2.56 0.79 11.58
CA GLU A 114 -2.00 1.43 12.79
C GLU A 114 -1.72 0.47 13.94
N GLU A 115 -2.51 -0.61 14.09
CA GLU A 115 -2.31 -1.61 15.13
C GLU A 115 -0.94 -2.32 15.04
N SER A 116 -0.38 -2.45 13.83
CA SER A 116 0.94 -3.06 13.60
C SER A 116 2.08 -2.08 13.87
N MET A 117 1.79 -0.78 13.95
CA MET A 117 2.78 0.28 14.11
C MET A 117 3.09 0.52 15.60
N SER A 118 3.86 -0.38 16.21
CA SER A 118 4.18 -0.34 17.65
C SER A 118 4.74 0.99 18.16
N LYS A 119 5.58 1.69 17.38
CA LYS A 119 6.12 3.02 17.73
C LYS A 119 5.13 4.18 17.53
N ARG A 120 4.00 3.95 16.83
CA ARG A 120 3.00 4.95 16.44
C ARG A 120 3.60 6.23 15.83
N LYS A 121 4.67 6.06 15.04
CA LYS A 121 5.30 7.13 14.26
C LYS A 121 5.08 6.88 12.78
N VAL A 122 4.76 7.93 12.05
CA VAL A 122 4.60 7.94 10.60
C VAL A 122 5.27 9.19 10.04
N ALA A 123 5.98 9.05 8.93
CA ALA A 123 6.41 10.17 8.11
C ALA A 123 5.49 10.24 6.89
N ILE A 124 5.02 11.44 6.55
CA ILE A 124 4.14 11.67 5.41
C ILE A 124 4.79 12.76 4.56
N VAL A 125 5.03 12.45 3.29
CA VAL A 125 5.37 13.45 2.28
C VAL A 125 4.06 14.04 1.78
N GLU A 126 3.83 15.33 2.02
CA GLU A 126 2.67 16.07 1.53
C GLU A 126 3.11 16.95 0.36
N SER A 127 2.55 16.70 -0.82
CA SER A 127 2.84 17.50 -2.02
C SER A 127 1.76 18.54 -2.24
N VAL A 128 2.18 19.80 -2.38
CA VAL A 128 1.27 20.93 -2.61
C VAL A 128 0.43 20.72 -3.88
N GLN A 129 0.98 20.01 -4.87
CA GLN A 129 0.28 19.64 -6.11
C GLN A 129 -0.94 18.75 -5.88
N TRP A 130 -1.15 18.16 -4.70
CA TRP A 130 -2.36 17.37 -4.42
C TRP A 130 -3.57 18.24 -4.11
N PHE A 131 -3.36 19.51 -3.75
CA PHE A 131 -4.40 20.45 -3.32
C PHE A 131 -4.97 21.24 -4.51
N GLU A 132 -5.26 20.53 -5.60
CA GLU A 132 -5.95 21.11 -6.75
C GLU A 132 -7.41 21.42 -6.41
N LYS A 133 -8.00 22.37 -7.15
CA LYS A 133 -9.37 22.84 -6.93
C LYS A 133 -10.40 21.70 -6.90
N ASP A 134 -10.23 20.71 -7.77
CA ASP A 134 -11.16 19.59 -7.90
C ASP A 134 -10.74 18.37 -7.05
N GLY A 135 -9.58 18.45 -6.40
CA GLY A 135 -8.98 17.40 -5.59
C GLY A 135 -8.60 16.15 -6.39
N THR A 136 -8.65 14.98 -5.74
CA THR A 136 -8.25 13.71 -6.35
C THR A 136 -9.09 13.36 -7.60
N HIS A 137 -8.41 13.10 -8.72
CA HIS A 137 -9.06 12.57 -9.92
C HIS A 137 -9.74 11.22 -9.68
N GLN A 138 -10.97 11.07 -10.19
CA GLN A 138 -11.77 9.87 -10.01
C GLN A 138 -11.07 8.60 -10.50
N ASP A 139 -10.51 8.60 -11.71
CA ASP A 139 -9.86 7.41 -12.28
C ASP A 139 -8.61 7.01 -11.49
N ALA A 140 -7.86 8.00 -11.00
CA ALA A 140 -6.72 7.77 -10.13
C ALA A 140 -7.17 7.11 -8.81
N PHE A 141 -8.22 7.62 -8.17
CA PHE A 141 -8.79 7.01 -6.96
C PHE A 141 -9.26 5.58 -7.22
N LEU A 142 -10.03 5.34 -8.29
CA LEU A 142 -10.55 4.01 -8.63
C LEU A 142 -9.42 2.99 -8.86
N ASN A 143 -8.27 3.45 -9.36
CA ASN A 143 -7.09 2.62 -9.54
C ASN A 143 -6.36 2.33 -8.22
N LYS A 144 -6.30 3.28 -7.28
CA LYS A 144 -5.50 3.16 -6.04
C LYS A 144 -6.26 2.65 -4.83
N ALA A 145 -7.57 2.87 -4.76
CA ALA A 145 -8.39 2.44 -3.65
C ALA A 145 -8.25 0.93 -3.38
N SER A 146 -8.05 0.58 -2.13
CA SER A 146 -8.07 -0.79 -1.65
C SER A 146 -9.34 -1.03 -0.86
N GLN A 147 -10.16 -1.98 -1.32
CA GLN A 147 -11.34 -2.42 -0.59
C GLN A 147 -10.96 -2.92 0.81
N GLU A 148 -9.80 -3.59 0.94
CA GLU A 148 -9.28 -4.09 2.22
C GLU A 148 -8.94 -2.98 3.18
N HIS A 149 -8.22 -1.95 2.74
CA HIS A 149 -7.89 -0.82 3.61
C HIS A 149 -9.13 -0.03 4.02
N ILE A 150 -10.07 0.21 3.10
CA ILE A 150 -11.31 0.91 3.41
C ILE A 150 -12.14 0.12 4.43
N PHE A 151 -12.27 -1.20 4.26
CA PHE A 151 -12.98 -2.06 5.20
C PHE A 151 -12.36 -1.98 6.61
N HIS A 152 -11.04 -2.18 6.73
CA HIS A 152 -10.37 -2.19 8.03
C HIS A 152 -10.30 -0.80 8.68
N MET A 153 -10.22 0.28 7.90
CA MET A 153 -10.33 1.65 8.45
C MET A 153 -11.71 1.90 9.06
N LEU A 154 -12.78 1.44 8.40
CA LEU A 154 -14.15 1.58 8.91
C LEU A 154 -14.44 0.67 10.11
N ASP A 155 -13.81 -0.50 10.20
CA ASP A 155 -13.92 -1.41 11.34
C ASP A 155 -13.05 -0.98 12.54
N ASN A 156 -12.05 -0.10 12.36
CA ASN A 156 -11.15 0.35 13.42
C ASN A 156 -11.87 1.19 14.49
N ASP A 157 -12.02 0.66 15.71
CA ASP A 157 -12.75 1.27 16.82
C ASP A 157 -12.09 2.54 17.41
N LYS A 158 -10.79 2.75 17.14
CA LYS A 158 -10.05 3.95 17.58
C LYS A 158 -10.36 5.19 16.72
N ILE A 159 -11.01 5.00 15.57
CA ILE A 159 -11.38 6.09 14.66
C ILE A 159 -12.82 6.53 14.94
N SER A 160 -13.02 7.83 15.14
CA SER A 160 -14.35 8.37 15.43
C SER A 160 -15.36 8.09 14.31
N LYS A 161 -16.62 7.88 14.69
CA LYS A 161 -17.73 7.70 13.73
C LYS A 161 -17.80 8.86 12.72
N GLU A 162 -17.63 10.09 13.18
CA GLU A 162 -17.62 11.29 12.34
C GLU A 162 -16.53 11.23 11.26
N THR A 163 -15.30 10.84 11.63
CA THR A 163 -14.19 10.69 10.67
C THR A 163 -14.49 9.61 9.64
N LYS A 164 -15.00 8.45 10.09
CA LYS A 164 -15.39 7.35 9.20
C LYS A 164 -16.51 7.75 8.25
N GLU A 165 -17.52 8.48 8.75
CA GLU A 165 -18.64 8.98 7.96
C GLU A 165 -18.19 9.99 6.89
N LYS A 166 -17.36 10.97 7.28
CA LYS A 166 -16.77 11.93 6.34
C LYS A 166 -15.96 11.24 5.25
N LEU A 167 -15.13 10.26 5.61
CA LEU A 167 -14.34 9.49 4.67
C LEU A 167 -15.23 8.71 3.69
N ILE A 168 -16.16 7.88 4.19
CA ILE A 168 -16.95 7.00 3.31
C ILE A 168 -17.89 7.79 2.41
N ASN A 169 -18.43 8.93 2.87
CA ASN A 169 -19.23 9.82 2.04
C ASN A 169 -18.41 10.38 0.87
N ARG A 170 -17.15 10.80 1.12
CA ARG A 170 -16.25 11.26 0.06
C ARG A 170 -15.90 10.14 -0.92
N ILE A 171 -15.64 8.92 -0.43
CA ILE A 171 -15.37 7.75 -1.28
C ILE A 171 -16.57 7.43 -2.19
N ILE A 172 -17.80 7.47 -1.64
CA ILE A 172 -19.04 7.27 -2.41
C ILE A 172 -19.22 8.37 -3.46
N GLU A 173 -18.90 9.62 -3.13
CA GLU A 173 -18.97 10.73 -4.09
C GLU A 173 -17.98 10.54 -5.24
N ILE A 174 -16.71 10.24 -4.95
CA ILE A 174 -15.66 10.03 -5.95
C ILE A 174 -16.03 8.85 -6.86
N THR A 175 -16.58 7.77 -6.28
CA THR A 175 -16.91 6.55 -7.03
C THR A 175 -18.25 6.58 -7.75
N LYS A 176 -18.98 7.70 -7.76
CA LYS A 176 -20.34 7.80 -8.34
C LYS A 176 -20.46 7.30 -9.78
N GLY A 177 -19.41 7.45 -10.60
CA GLY A 177 -19.38 6.98 -11.99
C GLY A 177 -19.02 5.50 -12.16
N ASN A 178 -18.64 4.80 -11.09
CA ASN A 178 -18.33 3.36 -11.10
C ASN A 178 -19.33 2.62 -10.19
N LYS A 179 -20.43 2.16 -10.77
CA LYS A 179 -21.54 1.53 -10.03
C LYS A 179 -21.07 0.38 -9.12
N GLN A 180 -20.22 -0.51 -9.63
CA GLN A 180 -19.76 -1.67 -8.87
C GLN A 180 -19.01 -1.28 -7.59
N GLN A 181 -18.02 -0.39 -7.68
CA GLN A 181 -17.28 0.07 -6.50
C GLN A 181 -18.16 0.92 -5.58
N ASN A 182 -19.02 1.77 -6.16
CA ASN A 182 -19.91 2.63 -5.41
C ASN A 182 -20.89 1.83 -4.53
N ASP A 183 -21.47 0.75 -5.08
CA ASP A 183 -22.41 -0.12 -4.36
C ASP A 183 -21.72 -0.83 -3.18
N ILE A 184 -20.45 -1.24 -3.34
CA ILE A 184 -19.64 -1.80 -2.24
C ILE A 184 -19.50 -0.78 -1.11
N TYR A 185 -19.12 0.46 -1.42
CA TYR A 185 -18.90 1.49 -0.40
C TYR A 185 -20.19 1.99 0.25
N LYS A 186 -21.32 1.98 -0.48
CA LYS A 186 -22.65 2.18 0.11
C LYS A 186 -23.02 1.07 1.09
N LYS A 187 -22.72 -0.19 0.76
CA LYS A 187 -22.92 -1.33 1.68
C LYS A 187 -22.05 -1.16 2.93
N TYR A 188 -20.80 -0.71 2.79
CA TYR A 188 -19.92 -0.42 3.92
C TYR A 188 -20.48 0.70 4.81
N LYS A 189 -20.93 1.83 4.23
CA LYS A 189 -21.56 2.91 4.98
C LYS A 189 -22.80 2.42 5.74
N SER A 190 -23.67 1.67 5.06
CA SER A 190 -24.89 1.10 5.67
C SER A 190 -24.57 0.30 6.92
N TYR A 191 -23.55 -0.56 6.86
CA TYR A 191 -23.14 -1.41 7.99
C TYR A 191 -22.39 -0.62 9.07
N PHE A 192 -21.27 0.04 8.74
CA PHE A 192 -20.36 0.64 9.72
C PHE A 192 -20.83 1.98 10.30
N ILE A 193 -21.68 2.73 9.58
CA ILE A 193 -22.07 4.09 9.97
C ILE A 193 -23.55 4.15 10.34
N ASP A 194 -24.42 3.67 9.46
CA ASP A 194 -25.87 3.74 9.66
C ASP A 194 -26.35 2.68 10.66
N GLY A 195 -25.52 1.69 11.02
CA GLY A 195 -25.89 0.60 11.92
C GLY A 195 -26.93 -0.35 11.31
N LYS A 196 -27.06 -0.37 9.98
CA LYS A 196 -28.00 -1.21 9.24
C LYS A 196 -27.31 -2.51 8.85
N GLY A 197 -27.72 -3.60 9.46
CA GLY A 197 -27.24 -4.93 9.13
C GLY A 197 -27.30 -5.87 10.33
N THR A 198 -27.11 -7.15 10.05
CA THR A 198 -27.07 -8.23 11.03
C THR A 198 -25.65 -8.75 11.19
N ILE A 199 -25.45 -9.67 12.13
CA ILE A 199 -24.17 -10.37 12.28
C ILE A 199 -23.82 -11.21 11.03
N VAL A 200 -24.83 -11.66 10.28
CA VAL A 200 -24.66 -12.38 9.01
C VAL A 200 -24.10 -11.43 7.94
N ASP A 201 -24.60 -10.20 7.88
CA ASP A 201 -24.07 -9.19 6.96
C ASP A 201 -22.61 -8.88 7.25
N LYS A 202 -22.22 -8.79 8.53
CA LYS A 202 -20.80 -8.66 8.91
C LYS A 202 -19.97 -9.80 8.34
N LYS A 203 -20.40 -11.05 8.54
CA LYS A 203 -19.67 -12.24 8.08
C LYS A 203 -19.56 -12.30 6.56
N LEU A 204 -20.58 -11.84 5.84
CA LEU A 204 -20.52 -11.73 4.37
C LEU A 204 -19.52 -10.66 3.94
N LEU A 205 -19.49 -9.49 4.60
CA LEU A 205 -18.51 -8.45 4.32
C LEU A 205 -17.07 -8.89 4.63
N GLU A 206 -16.87 -9.60 5.75
CA GLU A 206 -15.59 -10.20 6.13
C GLU A 206 -15.13 -11.23 5.09
N LEU A 207 -16.04 -12.06 4.57
CA LEU A 207 -15.75 -13.04 3.52
C LEU A 207 -15.39 -12.35 2.19
N ASP A 208 -16.17 -11.34 1.77
CA ASP A 208 -15.90 -10.54 0.58
C ASP A 208 -14.50 -9.90 0.66
N ASN A 209 -14.17 -9.35 1.84
CA ASN A 209 -12.87 -8.77 2.12
C ASN A 209 -11.74 -9.81 2.10
N ALA A 210 -11.93 -10.98 2.72
CA ALA A 210 -10.95 -12.06 2.72
C ALA A 210 -10.67 -12.58 1.29
N MET A 211 -11.71 -12.68 0.46
CA MET A 211 -11.56 -13.04 -0.96
C MET A 211 -10.81 -11.98 -1.75
N TYR A 212 -11.04 -10.70 -1.48
CA TYR A 212 -10.28 -9.60 -2.08
C TYR A 212 -8.80 -9.64 -1.65
N SER A 213 -8.54 -9.77 -0.34
CA SER A 213 -7.18 -9.88 0.22
C SER A 213 -6.43 -11.07 -0.37
N PHE A 214 -7.06 -12.25 -0.46
CA PHE A 214 -6.45 -13.42 -1.08
C PHE A 214 -6.10 -13.20 -2.56
N LYS A 215 -6.93 -12.50 -3.33
CA LYS A 215 -6.63 -12.14 -4.72
C LYS A 215 -5.38 -11.24 -4.82
N LEU A 216 -5.22 -10.28 -3.91
CA LEU A 216 -4.02 -9.44 -3.86
C LEU A 216 -2.77 -10.27 -3.55
N LYS A 217 -2.83 -11.09 -2.50
CA LYS A 217 -1.71 -11.97 -2.09
C LYS A 217 -1.31 -12.95 -3.18
N ARG A 218 -2.28 -13.55 -3.87
CA ARG A 218 -2.03 -14.45 -4.99
C ARG A 218 -1.33 -13.75 -6.15
N LYS A 219 -1.81 -12.56 -6.55
CA LYS A 219 -1.17 -11.77 -7.60
C LYS A 219 0.25 -11.37 -7.24
N PHE A 220 0.47 -10.90 -6.01
CA PHE A 220 1.80 -10.56 -5.50
C PHE A 220 2.78 -11.75 -5.62
N TYR A 221 2.31 -12.94 -5.28
CA TYR A 221 3.06 -14.19 -5.43
C TYR A 221 3.31 -14.56 -6.91
N GLU A 222 2.26 -14.55 -7.75
CA GLU A 222 2.34 -14.92 -9.17
C GLU A 222 3.25 -13.99 -9.98
N ASN A 223 3.25 -12.69 -9.66
CA ASN A 223 4.05 -11.67 -10.32
C ASN A 223 5.48 -11.55 -9.74
N HIS A 224 5.82 -12.35 -8.72
CA HIS A 224 7.14 -12.34 -8.07
C HIS A 224 7.55 -10.96 -7.52
N GLU A 225 6.62 -10.27 -6.86
CA GLU A 225 6.71 -8.83 -6.55
C GLU A 225 7.59 -8.45 -5.36
N LYS A 226 8.49 -9.34 -4.92
CA LYS A 226 9.56 -8.99 -3.98
C LYS A 226 10.56 -8.09 -4.69
N SER A 227 11.04 -7.07 -3.97
CA SER A 227 12.16 -6.27 -4.45
C SER A 227 13.49 -6.96 -4.17
N ASP A 228 14.49 -6.66 -4.99
CA ASP A 228 15.88 -7.09 -4.80
C ASP A 228 16.64 -6.15 -3.86
N TYR A 229 16.02 -5.82 -2.72
CA TYR A 229 16.60 -5.01 -1.65
C TYR A 229 16.68 -5.85 -0.37
N PRO A 230 17.64 -6.81 -0.30
CA PRO A 230 17.93 -7.47 0.97
C PRO A 230 18.45 -6.44 1.98
N SER A 231 18.42 -6.80 3.27
CA SER A 231 18.98 -5.94 4.30
C SER A 231 20.49 -5.72 4.06
N LEU A 232 20.94 -4.49 4.26
CA LEU A 232 22.35 -4.09 4.16
C LEU A 232 23.19 -4.54 5.37
N GLY A 233 22.54 -5.02 6.44
CA GLY A 233 23.21 -5.50 7.64
C GLY A 233 22.37 -5.33 8.90
N ASP A 234 22.95 -5.71 10.04
CA ASP A 234 22.23 -5.70 11.32
C ASP A 234 22.03 -4.31 11.91
N LYS A 235 23.02 -3.43 11.72
CA LYS A 235 23.05 -2.11 12.34
C LYS A 235 23.16 -0.99 11.33
N THR A 236 22.35 0.05 11.53
CA THR A 236 22.40 1.28 10.76
C THR A 236 23.69 2.04 11.08
N PRO A 237 24.52 2.40 10.09
CA PRO A 237 25.71 3.19 10.30
C PRO A 237 25.40 4.59 10.86
N ASP A 238 26.36 5.14 11.60
CA ASP A 238 26.37 6.57 11.89
C ASP A 238 26.90 7.31 10.66
N TYR A 239 25.98 7.80 9.82
CA TYR A 239 26.32 8.44 8.56
C TYR A 239 26.94 9.83 8.78
N ASP A 240 28.04 10.09 8.10
CA ASP A 240 28.59 11.45 7.95
C ASP A 240 27.76 12.21 6.90
N TRP A 241 26.68 12.83 7.36
CA TRP A 241 25.72 13.55 6.51
C TRP A 241 26.36 14.72 5.77
N GLU A 242 27.35 15.40 6.36
CA GLU A 242 28.05 16.51 5.72
C GLU A 242 28.86 16.01 4.53
N LYS A 243 29.65 14.96 4.73
CA LYS A 243 30.43 14.34 3.65
C LYS A 243 29.54 13.79 2.54
N MET A 244 28.48 13.06 2.88
CA MET A 244 27.54 12.53 1.89
C MET A 244 26.88 13.64 1.07
N THR A 245 26.45 14.72 1.74
CA THR A 245 25.86 15.88 1.08
C THR A 245 26.85 16.56 0.14
N ALA A 246 28.09 16.78 0.57
CA ALA A 246 29.13 17.40 -0.25
C ALA A 246 29.43 16.57 -1.51
N GLN A 247 29.52 15.24 -1.39
CA GLN A 247 29.72 14.34 -2.52
C GLN A 247 28.55 14.39 -3.50
N PHE A 248 27.32 14.34 -2.99
CA PHE A 248 26.12 14.37 -3.81
C PHE A 248 25.93 15.71 -4.55
N VAL A 249 26.19 16.85 -3.89
CA VAL A 249 26.11 18.17 -4.51
C VAL A 249 27.07 18.31 -5.69
N GLU A 250 28.30 17.79 -5.57
CA GLU A 250 29.26 17.82 -6.69
C GLU A 250 28.82 16.97 -7.88
N GLU A 251 28.10 15.88 -7.64
CA GLU A 251 27.50 15.08 -8.71
C GLU A 251 26.33 15.81 -9.38
N VAL A 252 25.40 16.36 -8.59
CA VAL A 252 24.20 17.05 -9.08
C VAL A 252 24.54 18.28 -9.91
N LYS A 253 25.58 19.04 -9.55
CA LYS A 253 26.06 20.18 -10.36
C LYS A 253 26.36 19.78 -11.81
N ARG A 254 26.93 18.58 -12.03
CA ARG A 254 27.24 18.07 -13.38
C ARG A 254 26.01 17.54 -14.12
N LYS A 255 24.94 17.21 -13.40
CA LYS A 255 23.67 16.71 -13.95
C LYS A 255 22.65 17.82 -14.19
N THR A 256 22.96 19.07 -13.84
CA THR A 256 22.01 20.21 -13.89
C THR A 256 22.64 21.46 -14.52
N ASP A 257 23.69 21.29 -15.34
CA ASP A 257 24.51 22.37 -15.90
C ASP A 257 24.03 22.90 -17.27
N ASN A 258 22.97 22.32 -17.85
CA ASN A 258 22.48 22.71 -19.18
C ASN A 258 21.28 23.68 -19.19
N ASN A 259 20.85 24.14 -18.02
CA ASN A 259 19.72 25.05 -17.85
C ASN A 259 19.83 25.87 -16.55
N ASP A 260 19.21 27.06 -16.53
CA ASP A 260 19.27 27.98 -15.38
C ASP A 260 18.31 27.63 -14.23
N TYR A 261 17.52 26.56 -14.39
CA TYR A 261 16.46 26.18 -13.45
C TYR A 261 16.90 25.08 -12.47
N ALA A 262 18.16 24.63 -12.56
CA ALA A 262 18.71 23.50 -11.81
C ALA A 262 17.88 22.20 -11.99
N VAL A 263 17.25 22.04 -13.15
CA VAL A 263 16.54 20.82 -13.52
C VAL A 263 17.54 19.81 -14.07
N ASP A 264 17.31 18.52 -13.81
CA ASP A 264 18.12 17.46 -14.40
C ASP A 264 18.22 17.61 -15.93
N ASN A 265 19.43 17.49 -16.46
CA ASN A 265 19.76 17.72 -17.85
C ASN A 265 18.92 16.86 -18.80
N ASN A 266 18.65 15.59 -18.45
CA ASN A 266 17.83 14.71 -19.28
C ASN A 266 16.36 15.13 -19.23
N TYR A 267 15.85 15.44 -18.03
CA TYR A 267 14.48 15.92 -17.88
C TYR A 267 14.24 17.22 -18.64
N TYR A 268 15.16 18.19 -18.53
CA TYR A 268 15.08 19.46 -19.24
C TYR A 268 15.04 19.27 -20.75
N ASN A 269 15.98 18.50 -21.30
CA ASN A 269 16.04 18.21 -22.74
C ASN A 269 14.80 17.49 -23.25
N THR A 270 14.21 16.60 -22.45
CA THR A 270 13.08 15.76 -22.87
C THR A 270 11.75 16.51 -22.82
N TYR A 271 11.54 17.36 -21.80
CA TYR A 271 10.21 17.88 -21.49
C TYR A 271 10.08 19.41 -21.51
N LEU A 272 11.19 20.14 -21.34
CA LEU A 272 11.14 21.57 -21.08
C LEU A 272 11.81 22.41 -22.18
N LYS A 273 12.90 21.92 -22.78
CA LYS A 273 13.72 22.69 -23.73
C LYS A 273 12.89 23.37 -24.82
N ASP A 274 12.02 22.63 -25.50
CA ASP A 274 11.22 23.18 -26.60
C ASP A 274 10.17 24.20 -26.14
N ARG A 275 9.75 24.17 -24.87
CA ARG A 275 8.77 25.11 -24.31
C ARG A 275 9.40 26.43 -23.86
N TYR A 276 10.70 26.42 -23.58
CA TYR A 276 11.46 27.58 -23.10
C TYR A 276 12.47 28.12 -24.13
N ALA A 277 12.64 27.45 -25.27
CA ALA A 277 13.45 27.92 -26.40
C ALA A 277 12.70 28.86 -27.36
N SER A 278 11.40 29.08 -27.13
CA SER A 278 10.53 30.04 -27.85
C SER A 278 10.36 31.33 -27.06
#